data_AF-A0A920J9R5-F1
#
_entry.id   AF-A0A920J9R5-F1
#
_cell.length_a   1.000
_cell.length_b   1.000
_cell.length_c   1.000
_cell.angle_alpha   90.00
_cell.angle_beta   90.00
_cell.angle_gamma   90.00
#
_symmetry.space_group_name_H-M   'P 1'
#
loop_
_entity.id
_entity.type
_entity.pdbx_description
1 polymer ?
#
loop_
_entity_poly.entity_id
_entity_poly.type
_entity_poly.pdbx_seq_one_letter_code
_entity_poly.pdbx_strand_id
1 'polypeptide(L)' 'MSKKAYDSKAIEVLSGLDPVKKKPGMYTDTSCPNHLIQEVLDNSVDEALSGYCKRIKVNL' A
#
# COMPACT_ATOMS: atom_id res chain seq x y z
N MET A 1 -18.14 30.40 -24.28
CA MET A 1 -18.30 29.05 -23.70
C MET A 1 -16.95 28.59 -23.19
N SER A 2 -16.83 28.32 -21.88
CA SER A 2 -15.59 27.83 -21.28
C SER A 2 -15.26 26.45 -21.86
N LYS A 3 -14.14 26.35 -22.58
CA LYS A 3 -13.68 25.10 -23.20
C LYS A 3 -13.39 24.13 -22.05
N LYS A 4 -14.18 23.07 -21.88
CA LYS A 4 -13.91 22.04 -20.87
C LYS A 4 -12.45 21.59 -21.03
N ALA A 5 -11.70 21.61 -19.94
CA ALA A 5 -10.29 21.20 -19.86
C ALA A 5 -10.17 19.67 -19.98
N TYR A 6 -10.60 19.14 -21.13
CA TYR A 6 -10.50 17.74 -21.52
C TYR A 6 -9.55 17.68 -22.72
N ASP A 7 -8.31 18.10 -22.48
CA ASP A 7 -7.18 17.94 -23.38
C ASP A 7 -6.17 16.95 -22.76
N SER A 8 -5.06 16.69 -23.43
CA SER A 8 -4.06 15.72 -22.96
C SER A 8 -3.48 16.04 -21.58
N LYS A 9 -3.57 17.29 -21.11
CA LYS A 9 -3.10 17.69 -19.77
C LYS A 9 -4.04 17.20 -18.66
N ALA A 10 -5.24 16.73 -19.00
CA ALA A 10 -6.16 16.12 -18.05
C ALA A 10 -5.74 14.70 -17.62
N ILE A 11 -4.77 14.09 -18.29
CA ILE A 11 -4.23 12.78 -17.92
C ILE A 11 -3.15 12.97 -16.85
N GLU A 12 -3.43 12.47 -15.66
CA GLU A 12 -2.50 12.49 -14.53
C GLU A 12 -1.78 11.14 -14.43
N VAL A 13 -0.44 11.17 -14.43
CA VAL A 13 0.39 9.99 -14.13
C VAL A 13 0.86 10.12 -12.69
N LEU A 14 0.40 9.19 -11.85
CA LEU A 14 0.79 9.12 -10.44
C LEU A 14 2.08 8.30 -10.32
N SER A 15 3.04 8.77 -9.53
CA SER A 15 4.36 8.14 -9.39
C SER A 15 4.67 7.72 -7.95
N GLY A 16 5.59 6.77 -7.78
CA GLY A 16 5.98 6.27 -6.46
C GLY A 16 4.77 5.74 -5.67
N LEU A 17 4.53 6.32 -4.49
CA LEU A 17 3.43 5.93 -3.59
C LEU A 17 2.17 6.79 -3.76
N ASP A 18 2.16 7.74 -4.70
CA ASP A 18 0.97 8.57 -4.95
C ASP A 18 -0.27 7.76 -5.35
N PRO A 19 -0.18 6.68 -6.15
CA PRO A 19 -1.33 5.83 -6.43
C PRO A 19 -1.92 5.20 -5.15
N VAL A 20 -1.07 4.75 -4.23
CA VAL A 20 -1.46 4.09 -2.98
C VAL A 20 -2.17 5.07 -2.07
N LYS A 21 -1.64 6.29 -1.93
CA LYS A 21 -2.25 7.35 -1.13
C LYS A 21 -3.59 7.82 -1.72
N LYS A 22 -3.68 7.90 -3.05
CA LYS A 22 -4.89 8.39 -3.74
C LYS A 22 -5.99 7.33 -3.81
N LYS A 23 -5.63 6.04 -3.84
CA LYS A 23 -6.57 4.91 -3.90
C LYS A 23 -6.20 3.80 -2.90
N PRO A 24 -6.25 4.07 -1.58
CA PRO A 24 -5.79 3.11 -0.57
C PRO A 24 -6.60 1.80 -0.57
N GLY A 25 -7.90 1.85 -0.87
CA GLY A 25 -8.76 0.65 -0.91
C GLY A 25 -8.39 -0.38 -1.99
N MET A 26 -7.49 -0.04 -2.93
CA MET A 26 -6.93 -1.01 -3.87
C MET A 26 -5.73 -1.78 -3.28
N TYR A 27 -5.10 -1.26 -2.22
CA TYR A 27 -3.83 -1.76 -1.69
C TYR A 27 -3.91 -2.24 -0.24
N THR A 28 -4.91 -1.83 0.52
CA THR A 28 -5.11 -2.26 1.89
C THR A 28 -6.58 -2.33 2.23
N ASP A 29 -6.93 -3.14 3.23
CA ASP A 29 -8.23 -3.00 3.89
C ASP A 29 -8.32 -1.61 4.53
N THR A 30 -9.28 -0.81 4.08
CA THR A 30 -9.54 0.54 4.62
C THR A 30 -10.55 0.52 5.76
N SER A 31 -11.16 -0.62 6.07
CA SER A 31 -12.10 -0.77 7.18
C SER A 31 -11.39 -0.94 8.52
N CYS A 32 -10.19 -1.52 8.54
CA CYS A 32 -9.34 -1.65 9.72
C CYS A 32 -7.85 -1.61 9.36
N PRO A 33 -6.97 -1.12 10.26
CA PRO A 33 -5.54 -0.99 9.97
C PRO A 33 -4.77 -2.32 10.07
N ASN A 34 -5.44 -3.41 10.45
CA ASN A 34 -4.78 -4.69 10.74
C ASN A 34 -4.02 -5.24 9.52
N HIS A 35 -4.53 -4.98 8.31
CA HIS A 35 -3.88 -5.39 7.07
C HIS A 35 -2.46 -4.81 6.94
N LEU A 36 -2.23 -3.58 7.40
CA LEU A 36 -0.88 -2.99 7.37
C LEU A 36 0.11 -3.73 8.27
N ILE A 37 -0.35 -4.22 9.44
CA ILE A 37 0.49 -5.02 10.35
C ILE A 37 0.72 -6.42 9.77
N GLN A 38 -0.30 -7.00 9.13
CA GLN A 38 -0.21 -8.29 8.44
C GLN A 38 0.89 -8.27 7.37
N GLU A 39 0.94 -7.25 6.52
CA GLU A 39 1.99 -7.12 5.49
C GLU A 39 3.42 -7.11 6.09
N VAL A 40 3.61 -6.49 7.25
CA VAL A 40 4.92 -6.49 7.94
C VAL A 40 5.21 -7.84 8.60
N LEU A 41 4.17 -8.46 9.16
CA LEU A 41 4.27 -9.78 9.78
C LEU A 41 4.58 -10.86 8.75
N ASP A 42 3.96 -10.81 7.57
CA ASP A 42 4.15 -11.78 6.51
C ASP A 42 5.59 -11.77 6.01
N ASN A 43 6.16 -10.58 5.77
CA ASN A 43 7.60 -10.45 5.48
C ASN A 43 8.48 -11.03 6.61
N SER A 44 8.08 -10.87 7.87
CA SER A 44 8.82 -11.44 9.01
C SER A 44 8.71 -12.97 9.07
N VAL A 45 7.59 -13.53 8.61
CA VAL A 45 7.35 -14.97 8.48
C VAL A 45 8.13 -15.56 7.31
N ASP A 46 8.25 -14.86 6.18
CA ASP A 46 9.07 -15.28 5.05
C ASP A 46 10.55 -15.50 5.45
N GLU A 47 11.08 -14.61 6.28
CA GLU A 47 12.41 -14.75 6.86
C GLU A 47 12.50 -15.97 7.80
N ALA A 48 11.41 -16.29 8.51
CA ALA A 48 11.35 -17.44 9.40
C ALA A 48 11.28 -18.75 8.63
N LEU A 49 10.48 -18.79 7.56
CA LEU A 49 10.39 -19.91 6.62
C LEU A 49 11.73 -20.18 5.91
N SER A 50 12.46 -19.10 5.58
CA SER A 50 13.80 -19.17 5.00
C SER A 50 14.89 -19.55 6.03
N GLY A 51 14.54 -19.66 7.31
CA GLY A 51 15.44 -20.07 8.40
C GLY A 51 16.33 -18.95 8.96
N TYR A 52 16.15 -17.71 8.51
CA TYR A 52 16.92 -16.54 8.97
C TYR A 52 16.31 -15.91 10.23
N CYS A 53 14.98 -15.89 10.35
CA CYS A 53 14.29 -15.43 11.54
C CYS A 53 13.93 -16.59 12.48
N LYS A 54 14.18 -16.42 13.79
CA LYS A 54 13.86 -17.42 14.82
C LYS A 54 12.83 -16.97 15.84
N ARG A 55 12.47 -15.68 15.84
CA ARG A 55 11.53 -15.10 16.80
C ARG A 55 10.95 -13.81 16.25
N ILE A 56 9.62 -13.76 16.18
CA ILE A 56 8.86 -12.56 15.84
C ILE A 56 8.22 -12.03 17.13
N LYS A 57 8.31 -10.72 17.39
CA LYS A 57 7.71 -10.07 18.57
C LYS A 57 6.87 -8.88 18.11
N VAL A 58 5.59 -8.87 18.47
CA VAL A 58 4.66 -7.78 18.20
C VAL A 58 4.35 -7.06 19.53
N ASN A 59 4.40 -5.74 19.54
CA ASN A 59 3.94 -4.91 20.66
C ASN A 59 3.04 -3.80 20.10
N LEU A 60 2.04 -3.38 20.87
CA LEU A 60 1.13 -2.29 20.54
C LEU A 60 1.54 -1.02 21.27
#